data_AF-A0A4Y2LC13-F1
#
_entry.id   AF-A0A4Y2LC13-F1
#
_cell.length_a   1.000
_cell.length_b   1.000
_cell.length_c   1.000
_cell.angle_alpha   90.00
_cell.angle_beta   90.00
_cell.angle_gamma   90.00
#
_symmetry.space_group_name_H-M   'P 1'
#
loop_
_entity.id
_entity.type
_entity.pdbx_description
1 polymer ?
#
loop_
_entity_poly.entity_id
_entity_poly.type
_entity_poly.pdbx_seq_one_letter_code
_entity_poly.pdbx_strand_id
1 'polypeptide(L)'
;MAYFSASTNRWEVLLKYSPLALKKESDTRWSSRREPITVVHKHLVKIVEAVNLLALDAVSSPKTKFEAVSLLKGIHTFEFVAFTCFLAENIKKIDIVSKMLQEGFIDVACNLVKCLTAQIKDCTGTILNVSHEEAKRSCLYSLIQTRLLRR
;
A
#
# COMPACT_ATOMS: atom_id res chain seq x y z
N MET A 1 2.45 7.32 1.73
CA MET A 1 2.34 8.11 2.98
C MET A 1 2.74 9.57 2.83
N ALA A 2 3.84 9.87 2.13
CA ALA A 2 4.36 11.25 1.99
C ALA A 2 3.31 12.30 1.57
N TYR A 3 2.40 11.95 0.65
CA TYR A 3 1.28 12.82 0.26
C TYR A 3 0.44 13.22 1.48
N PHE A 4 -0.07 12.27 2.26
CA PHE A 4 -0.90 12.58 3.43
C PHE A 4 -0.11 13.22 4.58
N SER A 5 1.09 12.71 4.89
CA SER A 5 1.88 13.20 6.03
C SER A 5 2.46 14.61 5.82
N ALA A 6 2.47 15.12 4.59
CA ALA A 6 2.93 16.48 4.28
C ALA A 6 1.85 17.55 4.48
N SER A 7 0.64 17.22 4.96
CA SER A 7 -0.39 18.20 5.33
C SER A 7 -1.34 17.63 6.39
N THR A 8 -1.53 18.37 7.47
CA THR A 8 -2.50 18.02 8.53
C THR A 8 -3.91 17.88 7.99
N ASN A 9 -4.35 18.75 7.09
CA ASN A 9 -5.67 18.65 6.45
C ASN A 9 -5.82 17.35 5.63
N ARG A 10 -4.82 17.01 4.80
CA ARG A 10 -4.86 15.75 4.03
C ARG A 10 -4.88 14.53 4.95
N TRP A 11 -4.13 14.59 6.04
CA TRP A 11 -4.12 13.55 7.07
C TRP A 11 -5.48 13.34 7.72
N GLU A 12 -6.14 14.42 8.12
CA GLU A 12 -7.48 14.36 8.71
C GLU A 12 -8.53 13.77 7.75
N VAL A 13 -8.45 14.10 6.46
CA VAL A 13 -9.29 13.48 5.44
C VAL A 13 -9.07 11.96 5.40
N LEU A 14 -7.83 11.48 5.40
CA LEU A 14 -7.53 10.05 5.42
C LEU A 14 -8.13 9.35 6.65
N LEU A 15 -8.04 9.98 7.83
CA LEU A 15 -8.55 9.41 9.09
C LEU A 15 -10.08 9.23 9.10
N LYS A 16 -10.83 10.01 8.31
CA LYS A 16 -12.29 9.83 8.16
C LYS A 16 -12.66 8.51 7.49
N TYR A 17 -11.81 8.01 6.59
CA TYR A 17 -12.09 6.81 5.81
C TYR A 17 -11.44 5.58 6.40
N SER A 18 -10.33 5.71 7.13
CA SER A 18 -9.60 4.56 7.63
C SER A 18 -9.08 4.82 9.04
N PRO A 19 -9.28 3.90 10.01
CA PRO A 19 -8.95 4.08 11.44
C PRO A 19 -7.43 4.01 11.71
N LEU A 20 -6.64 4.58 10.82
CA LEU A 20 -5.24 4.26 10.67
C LEU A 20 -4.40 4.94 11.74
N ALA A 21 -3.90 4.15 12.67
CA ALA A 21 -2.69 4.46 13.44
C ALA A 21 -1.46 4.35 12.53
N LEU A 22 -1.40 5.14 11.46
CA LEU A 22 -0.23 5.22 10.61
C LEU A 22 0.81 6.08 11.33
N LYS A 23 1.76 5.43 12.01
CA LYS A 23 2.97 6.13 12.45
C LYS A 23 3.77 6.54 11.22
N LYS A 24 4.42 7.71 11.31
CA LYS A 24 5.39 8.15 10.30
C LYS A 24 6.44 7.05 10.13
N GLU A 25 6.75 6.70 8.88
CA GLU A 25 7.82 5.75 8.59
C GLU A 25 9.15 6.29 9.13
N SER A 26 9.95 5.39 9.70
CA SER A 26 11.31 5.71 10.11
C SER A 26 12.22 5.36 8.94
N ASP A 27 12.89 6.37 8.37
CA ASP A 27 13.78 6.17 7.22
C ASP A 27 14.91 5.16 7.52
N THR A 28 15.32 5.08 8.79
CA THR A 28 16.44 4.23 9.26
C THR A 28 16.07 2.78 9.61
N ARG A 29 14.79 2.41 9.66
CA ARG A 29 14.38 1.06 10.11
C ARG A 29 13.36 0.45 9.16
N TRP A 30 13.79 -0.56 8.41
CA TRP A 30 12.93 -1.34 7.51
C TRP A 30 11.66 -1.86 8.20
N SER A 31 11.75 -2.23 9.48
CA SER A 31 10.62 -2.70 10.29
C SER A 31 9.46 -1.70 10.39
N SER A 32 9.75 -0.40 10.26
CA SER A 32 8.71 0.64 10.26
C SER A 32 7.81 0.61 9.03
N ARG A 33 8.19 -0.09 7.96
CA ARG A 33 7.41 -0.22 6.72
C ARG A 33 6.33 -1.31 6.80
N ARG A 34 6.45 -2.24 7.76
CA ARG A 34 5.52 -3.37 7.89
C ARG A 34 4.07 -2.92 8.09
N GLU A 35 3.86 -2.03 9.04
CA GLU A 35 2.53 -1.55 9.42
C GLU A 35 1.88 -0.73 8.30
N PRO A 36 2.56 0.27 7.68
CA PRO A 36 2.08 0.97 6.50
C PRO A 36 1.71 0.06 5.32
N ILE A 37 2.54 -0.92 4.97
CA ILE A 37 2.26 -1.87 3.88
C ILE A 37 1.00 -2.68 4.19
N THR A 38 0.87 -3.18 5.42
CA THR A 38 -0.30 -3.95 5.85
C THR A 38 -1.57 -3.10 5.77
N VAL A 39 -1.48 -1.84 6.18
CA VAL A 39 -2.55 -0.86 6.10
C VAL A 39 -2.96 -0.57 4.66
N VAL A 40 -2.01 -0.31 3.77
CA VAL A 40 -2.29 -0.03 2.36
C VAL A 40 -2.98 -1.21 1.72
N HIS A 41 -2.50 -2.44 1.94
CA HIS A 41 -3.13 -3.63 1.39
C HIS A 41 -4.56 -3.83 1.93
N LYS A 42 -4.78 -3.71 3.24
CA LYS A 42 -6.10 -3.95 3.86
C LYS A 42 -7.13 -2.85 3.58
N HIS A 43 -6.69 -1.62 3.36
CA HIS A 43 -7.56 -0.45 3.27
C HIS A 43 -7.40 0.28 1.94
N LEU A 44 -6.90 -0.39 0.90
CA LEU A 44 -6.59 0.21 -0.40
C LEU A 44 -7.78 0.99 -0.97
N VAL A 45 -8.96 0.37 -0.96
CA VAL A 45 -10.21 0.97 -1.42
C VAL A 45 -10.47 2.30 -0.70
N LYS A 46 -10.43 2.30 0.62
CA LYS A 46 -10.69 3.50 1.44
C LYS A 46 -9.64 4.59 1.25
N ILE A 47 -8.38 4.20 1.02
CA ILE A 47 -7.30 5.14 0.69
C ILE A 47 -7.60 5.79 -0.67
N VAL A 48 -8.00 5.00 -1.68
CA VAL A 48 -8.38 5.51 -3.01
C VAL A 48 -9.55 6.50 -2.89
N GLU A 49 -10.55 6.23 -2.05
CA GLU A 49 -11.65 7.16 -1.80
C GLU A 49 -11.18 8.49 -1.21
N ALA A 50 -10.32 8.44 -0.17
CA ALA A 50 -9.77 9.63 0.45
C ALA A 50 -8.95 10.47 -0.55
N VAL A 51 -8.15 9.82 -1.42
CA VAL A 51 -7.39 10.53 -2.46
C VAL A 51 -8.32 11.11 -3.53
N ASN A 52 -9.37 10.38 -3.94
CA ASN A 52 -10.37 10.89 -4.88
C ASN A 52 -11.09 12.13 -4.34
N LEU A 53 -11.45 12.14 -3.05
CA LEU A 53 -12.06 13.32 -2.42
C LEU A 53 -11.13 14.54 -2.50
N LEU A 54 -9.83 14.38 -2.21
CA LEU A 54 -8.84 15.45 -2.32
C LEU A 54 -8.58 15.88 -3.78
N ALA A 55 -8.74 14.98 -4.75
CA ALA A 55 -8.62 15.31 -6.16
C ALA A 55 -9.81 16.14 -6.67
N LEU A 56 -11.02 15.89 -6.14
CA LEU A 56 -12.27 16.52 -6.58
C LEU A 56 -12.66 17.75 -5.72
N ASP A 57 -12.07 17.91 -4.54
CA ASP A 57 -12.38 19.00 -3.62
C ASP A 57 -12.20 20.37 -4.27
N ALA A 58 -13.27 21.16 -4.34
CA ALA A 58 -13.28 22.47 -4.98
C ALA A 58 -12.26 23.43 -4.34
N VAL A 59 -12.02 23.31 -3.03
CA VAL A 59 -11.19 24.23 -2.25
C VAL A 59 -9.69 23.86 -2.30
N SER A 60 -9.37 22.62 -2.70
CA SER A 60 -7.99 22.16 -2.79
C SER A 60 -7.18 22.87 -3.88
N SER A 61 -5.91 23.17 -3.59
CA SER A 61 -5.02 23.85 -4.53
C SER A 61 -4.78 23.04 -5.82
N PRO A 62 -4.46 23.69 -6.96
CA PRO A 62 -4.13 22.97 -8.20
C PRO A 62 -3.02 21.93 -8.02
N LYS A 63 -2.00 22.25 -7.22
CA LYS A 63 -0.90 21.33 -6.90
C LYS A 63 -1.39 20.11 -6.13
N THR A 64 -2.23 20.31 -5.11
CA THR A 64 -2.81 19.23 -4.30
C THR A 64 -3.64 18.27 -5.15
N LYS A 65 -4.43 18.81 -6.07
CA LYS A 65 -5.23 18.02 -7.03
C LYS A 65 -4.35 17.23 -7.99
N PHE A 66 -3.34 17.88 -8.57
CA PHE A 66 -2.41 17.22 -9.47
C PHE A 66 -1.68 16.06 -8.79
N GLU A 67 -1.16 16.27 -7.59
CA GLU A 67 -0.52 15.22 -6.78
C GLU A 67 -1.49 14.07 -6.46
N ALA A 68 -2.75 14.37 -6.12
CA ALA A 68 -3.77 13.36 -5.87
C ALA A 68 -4.06 12.50 -7.11
N VAL A 69 -4.26 13.16 -8.27
CA VAL A 69 -4.50 12.47 -9.55
C VAL A 69 -3.30 11.63 -9.95
N SER A 70 -2.08 12.14 -9.78
CA SER A 70 -0.85 11.38 -10.06
C SER A 70 -0.75 10.14 -9.16
N LEU A 71 -1.07 10.29 -7.86
CA LEU A 71 -1.09 9.18 -6.92
C LEU A 71 -2.13 8.11 -7.30
N LEU A 72 -3.34 8.52 -7.68
CA LEU A 72 -4.40 7.61 -8.14
C LEU A 72 -3.98 6.83 -9.40
N LYS A 73 -3.33 7.51 -10.36
CA LYS A 73 -2.80 6.85 -11.56
C LYS A 73 -1.80 5.76 -11.21
N GLY A 74 -0.92 5.99 -10.23
CA GLY A 74 0.02 4.98 -9.76
C GLY A 74 -0.68 3.81 -9.05
N ILE A 75 -1.66 4.11 -8.19
CA ILE A 75 -2.40 3.08 -7.42
C ILE A 75 -3.25 2.19 -8.34
N HIS A 76 -3.84 2.73 -9.39
CA HIS A 76 -4.69 1.98 -10.34
C HIS A 76 -3.90 1.19 -11.39
N THR A 77 -2.65 0.84 -11.11
CA THR A 77 -1.86 -0.06 -11.95
C THR A 77 -1.94 -1.49 -11.43
N PHE A 78 -1.92 -2.47 -12.33
CA PHE A 78 -1.87 -3.88 -11.93
C PHE A 78 -0.60 -4.15 -11.14
N GLU A 79 0.51 -3.54 -11.55
CA GLU A 79 1.81 -3.63 -10.91
C GLU A 79 1.76 -3.18 -9.44
N PHE A 80 1.05 -2.10 -9.14
CA PHE A 80 0.89 -1.65 -7.75
C PHE A 80 0.07 -2.65 -6.93
N VAL A 81 -1.04 -3.15 -7.46
CA VAL A 81 -1.88 -4.16 -6.77
C VAL A 81 -1.08 -5.45 -6.55
N ALA A 82 -0.38 -5.91 -7.58
CA ALA A 82 0.44 -7.12 -7.48
C ALA A 82 1.58 -6.97 -6.48
N PHE A 83 2.26 -5.83 -6.49
CA PHE A 83 3.33 -5.54 -5.55
C PHE A 83 2.82 -5.44 -4.10
N THR A 84 1.66 -4.82 -3.87
CA THR A 84 1.07 -4.73 -2.52
C THR A 84 0.59 -6.09 -2.02
N CYS A 85 0.02 -6.95 -2.87
CA CYS A 85 -0.32 -8.34 -2.51
C CYS A 85 0.93 -9.15 -2.17
N PHE A 86 1.94 -9.10 -3.05
CA PHE A 86 3.24 -9.74 -2.81
C PHE A 86 3.86 -9.32 -1.47
N LEU A 87 3.89 -8.00 -1.21
CA LEU A 87 4.42 -7.50 0.04
C LEU A 87 3.57 -7.92 1.23
N ALA A 88 2.23 -7.88 1.15
CA ALA A 88 1.38 -8.27 2.26
C ALA A 88 1.62 -9.74 2.70
N GLU A 89 1.85 -10.64 1.75
CA GLU A 89 2.16 -12.04 2.03
C GLU A 89 3.56 -12.23 2.64
N ASN A 90 4.54 -11.43 2.21
CA ASN A 90 5.96 -11.68 2.53
C ASN A 90 6.55 -10.74 3.59
N ILE A 91 5.89 -9.61 3.90
CA ILE A 91 6.46 -8.55 4.76
C ILE A 91 6.80 -9.03 6.17
N LYS A 92 6.05 -10.01 6.71
CA LYS A 92 6.36 -10.62 8.01
C LYS A 92 7.71 -11.35 7.98
N LYS A 93 7.92 -12.19 6.96
CA LYS A 93 9.15 -12.98 6.78
C LYS A 93 10.34 -12.06 6.50
N ILE A 94 10.16 -11.06 5.65
CA ILE A 94 11.18 -10.05 5.34
C ILE A 94 11.60 -9.29 6.62
N ASP A 95 10.65 -8.89 7.47
CA ASP A 95 10.99 -8.22 8.75
C ASP A 95 11.72 -9.16 9.72
N ILE A 96 11.39 -10.44 9.77
CA ILE A 96 12.12 -11.43 10.59
C ILE A 96 13.57 -11.54 10.10
N VAL A 97 13.78 -11.73 8.79
CA VAL A 97 15.13 -11.76 8.20
C VAL A 97 15.91 -10.49 8.54
N SER A 98 15.26 -9.33 8.40
CA SER A 98 15.87 -8.03 8.68
C SER A 98 16.33 -7.91 10.13
N LYS A 99 15.53 -8.40 11.10
CA LYS A 99 15.89 -8.41 12.52
C LYS A 99 17.04 -9.37 12.80
N MET A 100 17.01 -10.58 12.24
CA MET A 100 18.09 -11.56 12.42
C MET A 100 19.44 -11.02 11.93
N LEU A 101 19.44 -10.29 10.81
CA LEU A 101 20.64 -9.62 10.30
C LEU A 101 21.15 -8.53 11.26
N GLN A 102 20.24 -7.72 11.83
CA GLN A 102 20.61 -6.65 12.76
C GLN A 102 21.13 -7.18 14.10
N GLU A 103 20.66 -8.35 14.53
CA GLU A 103 21.09 -9.03 15.76
C GLU A 103 22.36 -9.86 15.58
N GLY A 104 22.93 -9.92 14.37
CA GLY A 104 24.19 -10.63 14.08
C GLY A 104 24.03 -12.13 13.82
N PHE A 105 22.81 -12.65 13.70
CA PHE A 105 22.53 -14.05 13.37
C PHE A 105 22.64 -14.32 11.86
N ILE A 106 23.84 -14.12 11.30
CA ILE A 106 24.08 -14.13 9.85
C ILE A 106 23.70 -15.48 9.22
N ASP A 107 24.12 -16.61 9.79
CA ASP A 107 23.84 -17.95 9.23
C ASP A 107 22.33 -18.25 9.18
N VAL A 108 21.63 -17.91 10.27
CA VAL A 108 20.17 -18.06 10.36
C VAL A 108 19.48 -17.17 9.33
N ALA A 109 19.89 -15.91 9.23
CA ALA A 109 19.35 -14.98 8.25
C ALA A 109 19.57 -15.46 6.81
N CYS A 110 20.78 -15.94 6.48
CA CYS A 110 21.11 -16.49 5.17
C CYS A 110 20.21 -17.68 4.81
N ASN A 111 19.95 -18.59 5.75
CA ASN A 111 19.05 -19.72 5.54
C ASN A 111 17.61 -19.25 5.32
N LEU A 112 17.12 -18.29 6.12
CA LEU A 112 15.78 -17.72 5.94
C LEU A 112 15.61 -16.99 4.60
N VAL A 113 16.65 -16.29 4.12
CA VAL A 113 16.65 -15.65 2.79
C VAL A 113 16.53 -16.70 1.69
N LYS A 114 17.28 -17.81 1.78
CA LYS A 114 17.20 -18.92 0.81
C LYS A 114 15.79 -19.53 0.78
N CYS A 115 15.22 -19.82 1.96
CA CYS A 115 13.86 -20.34 2.08
C CYS A 115 12.82 -19.37 1.51
N LEU A 116 12.93 -18.08 1.82
CA LEU A 116 12.02 -17.06 1.30
C LEU A 116 12.12 -16.97 -0.23
N THR A 117 13.34 -17.04 -0.78
CA THR A 117 13.56 -17.01 -2.23
C THR A 117 12.93 -18.20 -2.94
N ALA A 118 13.06 -19.40 -2.37
CA ALA A 118 12.42 -20.61 -2.91
C ALA A 118 10.88 -20.48 -2.88
N GLN A 119 10.33 -20.07 -1.74
CA GLN A 119 8.88 -19.86 -1.59
C GLN A 119 8.33 -18.83 -2.57
N ILE A 120 9.03 -17.71 -2.77
CA ILE A 120 8.59 -16.67 -3.72
C ILE A 120 8.55 -17.23 -5.13
N LYS A 121 9.54 -18.02 -5.55
CA LYS A 121 9.56 -18.65 -6.88
C LYS A 121 8.34 -19.56 -7.05
N ASP A 122 8.05 -20.40 -6.08
CA ASP A 122 6.94 -21.36 -6.13
C ASP A 122 5.56 -20.70 -6.08
N CYS A 123 5.43 -19.57 -5.36
CA CYS A 123 4.14 -18.87 -5.19
C CYS A 123 3.82 -17.84 -6.28
N THR A 124 4.71 -17.63 -7.27
CA THR A 124 4.55 -16.58 -8.30
C THR A 124 3.19 -16.66 -9.00
N GLY A 125 2.74 -17.85 -9.40
CA GLY A 125 1.44 -18.05 -10.05
C GLY A 125 0.25 -17.73 -9.14
N THR A 126 0.33 -18.13 -7.86
CA THR A 126 -0.70 -17.85 -6.86
C THR A 126 -0.84 -16.35 -6.60
N ILE A 127 0.29 -15.65 -6.43
CA ILE A 127 0.30 -14.20 -6.20
C ILE A 127 -0.32 -13.47 -7.39
N LEU A 128 0.02 -13.85 -8.63
CA LEU A 128 -0.58 -13.26 -9.83
C LEU A 128 -2.09 -13.44 -9.87
N ASN A 129 -2.61 -14.62 -9.52
CA ASN A 129 -4.04 -14.89 -9.47
C ASN A 129 -4.74 -14.04 -8.40
N VAL A 130 -4.19 -13.98 -7.17
CA VAL A 130 -4.72 -13.14 -6.08
C VAL A 130 -4.74 -11.67 -6.50
N SER A 131 -3.64 -11.21 -7.11
CA SER A 131 -3.49 -9.82 -7.58
C SER A 131 -4.50 -9.48 -8.67
N HIS A 132 -4.78 -10.42 -9.58
CA HIS A 132 -5.75 -10.24 -10.63
C HIS A 132 -7.19 -10.13 -10.09
N GLU A 133 -7.56 -10.98 -9.14
CA GLU A 133 -8.87 -10.89 -8.48
C GLU A 133 -9.03 -9.59 -7.67
N GLU A 134 -7.98 -9.15 -6.98
CA GLU A 134 -8.00 -7.89 -6.23
C GLU A 134 -8.03 -6.66 -7.15
N ALA A 135 -7.35 -6.72 -8.31
CA ALA A 135 -7.41 -5.68 -9.33
C ALA A 135 -8.82 -5.57 -9.92
N LYS A 136 -9.49 -6.70 -10.20
CA LYS A 136 -10.90 -6.70 -10.64
C LYS A 136 -11.81 -6.04 -9.62
N ARG A 137 -11.67 -6.37 -8.33
CA ARG A 137 -12.47 -5.76 -7.24
C ARG A 137 -12.26 -4.26 -7.18
N SER A 138 -11.00 -3.81 -7.23
CA SER A 138 -10.64 -2.39 -7.19
C SER A 138 -11.19 -1.61 -8.40
N CYS A 139 -11.12 -2.20 -9.61
CA CYS A 139 -11.69 -1.62 -10.83
C CYS A 139 -13.22 -1.59 -10.80
N LEU A 140 -13.87 -2.63 -10.29
CA LEU A 140 -15.33 -2.66 -10.17
C LEU A 140 -15.81 -1.58 -9.20
N TYR A 141 -15.09 -1.39 -8.10
CA TYR A 141 -15.37 -0.33 -7.12
C TYR A 141 -15.26 1.07 -7.74
N SER A 142 -14.18 1.36 -8.46
CA SER A 142 -13.99 2.67 -9.10
C SER A 142 -15.05 2.98 -10.17
N LEU A 143 -15.51 1.97 -10.92
CA LEU A 143 -16.61 2.09 -11.88
C LEU A 143 -17.95 2.39 -11.19
N ILE A 144 -18.25 1.74 -10.06
CA ILE A 144 -19.47 1.99 -9.27
C ILE A 144 -19.44 3.42 -8.70
N GLN A 145 -18.33 3.86 -8.11
CA GLN A 145 -18.16 5.21 -7.57
C GLN A 145 -18.38 6.28 -8.65
N THR A 146 -17.79 6.09 -9.83
CA THR A 146 -17.89 7.03 -10.96
C THR A 146 -19.31 7.14 -11.49
N ARG A 147 -20.12 6.07 -11.40
CA ARG A 147 -21.53 6.08 -11.79
C ARG A 147 -22.43 6.73 -10.75
N LEU A 148 -22.14 6.55 -9.46
CA LEU A 148 -22.91 7.18 -8.37
C LEU A 148 -22.67 8.68 -8.27
N LEU A 149 -21.45 9.16 -8.56
CA LEU A 149 -21.11 10.59 -8.55
C LEU A 149 -21.59 11.37 -9.80
N ARG A 150 -22.14 10.69 -10.80
CA ARG A 150 -22.72 11.30 -12.02
C ARG A 150 -24.26 11.35 -12.01
N ARG A 151 -24.91 10.90 -10.94
CA ARG A 151 -26.35 11.06 -10.69
C ARG A 151 -26.56 12.08 -9.59
#